data_AF-A0A433PJZ1-F1
#
_entry.id   AF-A0A433PJZ1-F1
#
_cell.length_a   1.000
_cell.length_b   1.000
_cell.length_c   1.000
_cell.angle_alpha   90.00
_cell.angle_beta   90.00
_cell.angle_gamma   90.00
#
_symmetry.space_group_name_H-M   'P 1'
#
loop_
_entity.id
_entity.type
_entity.pdbx_description
1 polymer ?
#
loop_
_entity_poly.entity_id
_entity_poly.type
_entity_poly.pdbx_seq_one_letter_code
_entity_poly.pdbx_strand_id
1 'polypeptide(L)'
;MHLTHIFVPKNRRVDFELHIRVHDLTSIPLVTGFYSIKWRLKHASVTYGATNRAPIKNHAVQWDVNFDSIVHLVIGKDGLLQPCELRVDVIQVSKIVWAKERDCGISSGRRPKRGDLIDHQATTFVDSALR
;
A
#
# COMPACT_ATOMS: atom_id res chain seq x y z
N MET A 1 13.34 10.76 22.56
CA MET A 1 12.90 11.61 21.43
C MET A 1 13.94 12.68 21.19
N HIS A 2 14.71 12.57 20.11
CA HIS A 2 15.86 13.44 19.85
C HIS A 2 15.41 14.61 18.95
N LEU A 3 15.36 15.82 19.53
CA LEU A 3 14.91 17.07 18.89
C LEU A 3 15.99 17.66 17.97
N THR A 4 16.45 16.94 16.94
CA THR A 4 17.46 17.45 15.99
C THR A 4 16.86 18.13 14.76
N HIS A 5 15.54 18.34 14.71
CA HIS A 5 14.81 18.58 13.47
C HIS A 5 14.36 20.04 13.22
N ILE A 6 15.02 21.04 13.81
CA ILE A 6 14.51 22.42 13.71
C ILE A 6 15.12 23.21 12.53
N PHE A 7 16.26 22.81 11.94
CA PHE A 7 16.79 23.52 10.77
C PHE A 7 17.48 22.57 9.76
N VAL A 8 16.76 22.22 8.68
CA VAL A 8 17.35 21.61 7.49
C VAL A 8 17.58 22.70 6.45
N PRO A 9 18.84 23.08 6.17
CA PRO A 9 19.20 23.99 5.08
C PRO A 9 18.60 23.57 3.75
N LYS A 10 18.15 24.55 2.97
CA LYS A 10 17.50 24.33 1.66
C LYS A 10 18.41 23.59 0.67
N ASN A 11 19.73 23.79 0.74
CA ASN A 11 20.71 23.14 -0.14
C ASN A 11 20.86 21.63 0.07
N ARG A 12 20.30 21.07 1.17
CA ARG A 12 20.34 19.63 1.44
C ARG A 12 19.05 18.93 1.04
N ARG A 13 18.04 19.64 0.56
CA ARG A 13 16.80 19.04 0.04
C ARG A 13 16.96 18.79 -1.45
N VAL A 14 16.66 17.57 -1.87
CA VAL A 14 16.77 17.13 -3.25
C VAL A 14 15.46 16.46 -3.63
N ASP A 15 14.94 16.81 -4.80
CA ASP A 15 13.71 16.27 -5.35
C ASP A 15 14.05 15.16 -6.33
N PHE A 16 13.40 14.01 -6.17
CA PHE A 16 13.54 12.85 -7.05
C PHE A 16 12.20 12.52 -7.67
N GLU A 17 12.22 12.21 -8.97
CA GLU A 17 11.05 11.67 -9.65
C GLU A 17 11.00 10.15 -9.42
N LEU A 18 9.88 9.67 -8.89
CA LEU A 18 9.66 8.27 -8.58
C LEU A 18 8.52 7.75 -9.46
N HIS A 19 8.85 6.76 -10.29
CA HIS A 19 7.90 6.05 -11.13
C HIS A 19 7.71 4.64 -10.59
N ILE A 20 6.48 4.29 -10.19
CA ILE A 20 6.15 2.95 -9.70
C ILE A 20 5.10 2.32 -10.60
N ARG A 21 5.42 1.12 -11.09
CA ARG A 21 4.50 0.29 -11.86
C ARG A 21 4.14 -0.94 -11.05
N VAL A 22 2.83 -1.14 -10.87
CA VAL A 22 2.27 -2.32 -10.23
C VAL A 22 1.75 -3.24 -11.32
N HIS A 23 2.49 -4.31 -11.57
CA HIS A 23 2.17 -5.29 -12.61
C HIS A 23 1.03 -6.22 -12.15
N ASP A 24 1.39 -7.24 -11.37
CA ASP A 24 0.48 -8.29 -10.96
C ASP A 24 0.87 -8.91 -9.61
N LEU A 25 -0.08 -9.64 -9.04
CA LEU A 25 0.12 -10.51 -7.90
C LEU A 25 -0.18 -11.93 -8.37
N THR A 26 0.82 -12.80 -8.34
CA THR A 26 0.72 -14.19 -8.80
C THR A 26 0.77 -15.17 -7.62
N SER A 27 0.58 -16.45 -7.90
CA SER A 27 0.66 -17.54 -6.91
C SER A 27 -0.33 -17.39 -5.75
N ILE A 28 -1.52 -16.84 -6.02
CA ILE A 28 -2.54 -16.62 -5.01
C ILE A 28 -3.18 -17.98 -4.65
N PRO A 29 -3.07 -18.45 -3.40
CA PRO A 29 -3.55 -19.77 -3.00
C PRO A 29 -5.08 -19.82 -2.93
N LEU A 30 -5.73 -18.71 -2.55
CA LEU A 30 -7.18 -18.62 -2.49
C LEU A 30 -7.74 -18.20 -3.85
N VAL A 31 -8.56 -19.06 -4.48
CA VAL A 31 -9.05 -18.87 -5.85
C VAL A 31 -10.25 -17.91 -5.92
N THR A 32 -10.70 -17.37 -4.79
CA THR A 32 -11.88 -16.51 -4.72
C THR A 32 -11.64 -15.22 -3.95
N GLY A 33 -12.21 -14.13 -4.45
CA GLY A 33 -12.15 -12.81 -3.82
C GLY A 33 -11.68 -11.71 -4.77
N PHE A 34 -11.65 -10.49 -4.24
CA PHE A 34 -11.09 -9.33 -4.92
C PHE A 34 -9.86 -8.85 -4.17
N TYR A 35 -8.83 -8.45 -4.91
CA TYR A 35 -7.62 -7.89 -4.34
C TYR A 35 -7.48 -6.42 -4.73
N SER A 36 -6.92 -5.63 -3.83
CA SER A 36 -6.53 -4.24 -4.07
C SER A 36 -5.21 -4.00 -3.37
N ILE A 37 -4.39 -3.13 -3.94
CA ILE A 37 -3.12 -2.72 -3.37
C ILE A 37 -3.30 -1.32 -2.82
N LYS A 38 -2.83 -1.11 -1.59
CA LYS A 38 -2.70 0.23 -1.01
C LYS A 38 -1.23 0.52 -0.80
N TRP A 39 -0.83 1.76 -1.00
CA TRP A 39 0.54 2.17 -0.75
C TRP A 39 0.61 3.44 0.10
N ARG A 40 1.72 3.58 0.80
CA ARG A 40 2.10 4.77 1.56
C ARG A 40 3.57 5.08 1.31
N LEU A 41 3.86 6.34 1.01
CA LEU A 41 5.20 6.84 0.72
C LEU A 41 5.49 8.04 1.61
N LYS A 42 6.62 8.00 2.31
CA LYS A 42 7.05 9.12 3.16
C LYS A 42 7.74 10.20 2.32
N HIS A 43 7.63 11.44 2.76
CA HIS A 43 8.35 12.58 2.17
C HIS A 43 8.07 12.84 0.67
N ALA A 44 6.92 12.41 0.15
CA ALA A 44 6.57 12.60 -1.25
C ALA A 44 5.39 13.57 -1.43
N SER A 45 5.19 14.05 -2.66
CA SER A 45 4.03 14.86 -3.04
C SER A 45 2.74 14.04 -2.98
N VAL A 46 2.76 12.81 -3.50
CA VAL A 46 1.70 11.82 -3.35
C VAL A 46 2.14 10.78 -2.32
N THR A 47 1.56 10.88 -1.12
CA THR A 47 1.97 10.07 0.04
C THR A 47 1.14 8.81 0.25
N TYR A 48 -0.04 8.71 -0.35
CA TYR A 48 -0.93 7.56 -0.23
C TYR A 48 -1.66 7.30 -1.54
N GLY A 49 -2.05 6.05 -1.74
CA GLY A 49 -2.94 5.69 -2.83
C GLY A 49 -3.42 4.25 -2.75
N ALA A 50 -4.34 3.92 -3.65
CA ALA A 50 -4.91 2.59 -3.74
C ALA A 50 -5.28 2.25 -5.18
N THR A 51 -5.17 0.97 -5.55
CA THR A 51 -5.67 0.45 -6.82
C THR A 51 -7.14 0.07 -6.72
N ASN A 52 -7.81 0.02 -7.87
CA ASN A 52 -9.14 -0.58 -7.96
C ASN A 52 -9.09 -2.06 -7.56
N ARG A 53 -10.22 -2.56 -7.05
CA ARG A 53 -10.38 -3.97 -6.73
C ARG A 53 -10.43 -4.77 -8.02
N ALA A 54 -9.58 -5.79 -8.13
CA ALA A 54 -9.53 -6.68 -9.27
C ALA A 54 -9.80 -8.12 -8.85
N PRO A 55 -10.59 -8.89 -9.64
CA PRO A 55 -10.84 -10.31 -9.37
C PRO A 55 -9.62 -11.16 -9.73
N ILE A 56 -9.50 -12.32 -9.09
CA ILE A 56 -8.47 -13.31 -9.43
C ILE A 56 -8.83 -14.00 -10.75
N LYS A 57 -7.83 -14.16 -11.62
CA LYS A 57 -7.89 -14.95 -12.85
C LYS A 57 -6.62 -15.80 -12.92
N ASN A 58 -6.76 -17.12 -13.08
CA ASN A 58 -5.61 -18.04 -13.17
C ASN A 58 -4.60 -17.89 -12.02
N HIS A 59 -5.08 -17.81 -10.77
CA HIS A 59 -4.23 -17.58 -9.58
C HIS A 59 -3.42 -16.28 -9.60
N ALA A 60 -3.80 -15.33 -10.45
CA ALA A 60 -3.16 -14.03 -10.55
C ALA A 60 -4.19 -12.89 -10.54
N VAL A 61 -3.76 -11.71 -10.10
CA VAL A 61 -4.52 -10.46 -10.20
C VAL A 61 -3.64 -9.46 -10.92
N GLN A 62 -4.17 -8.84 -11.97
CA GLN A 62 -3.48 -7.82 -12.76
C GLN A 62 -4.14 -6.47 -12.52
N TRP A 63 -3.33 -5.46 -12.23
CA TRP A 63 -3.79 -4.07 -12.12
C TRP A 63 -3.26 -3.21 -13.26
N ASP A 64 -2.00 -3.41 -13.66
CA ASP A 64 -1.31 -2.60 -14.67
C ASP A 64 -1.46 -1.08 -14.43
N VAL A 65 -1.26 -0.67 -13.18
CA VAL A 65 -1.38 0.72 -12.76
C VAL A 65 0.00 1.31 -12.57
N ASN A 66 0.19 2.50 -13.12
CA ASN A 66 1.36 3.33 -12.89
C ASN A 66 0.97 4.49 -11.97
N PHE A 67 1.88 4.85 -11.08
CA PHE A 67 1.77 6.11 -10.36
C PHE A 67 3.15 6.76 -10.22
N ASP A 68 3.14 8.08 -10.42
CA ASP A 68 4.32 8.91 -10.39
C ASP A 68 4.22 9.85 -9.19
N SER A 69 5.34 10.09 -8.51
CA SER A 69 5.41 10.97 -7.35
C SER A 69 6.76 11.66 -7.27
N ILE A 70 6.79 12.85 -6.69
CA ILE A 70 8.05 13.56 -6.42
C ILE A 70 8.40 13.31 -4.96
N VAL A 71 9.58 12.75 -4.70
CA VAL A 71 10.07 12.47 -3.35
C VAL A 71 11.10 13.52 -2.95
N HIS A 72 10.84 14.16 -1.81
CA HIS A 72 11.68 15.20 -1.22
C HIS A 72 12.62 14.56 -0.19
N LEU A 73 13.83 14.25 -0.60
CA LEU A 73 14.83 13.64 0.28
C LEU A 73 15.83 14.67 0.79
N VAL A 74 16.45 14.32 1.93
CA VAL A 74 17.43 15.18 2.59
C VAL A 74 18.78 14.49 2.56
N ILE A 75 19.84 15.21 2.21
CA ILE A 75 21.21 14.75 2.39
C ILE A 75 21.57 14.92 3.88
N GLY A 76 21.92 13.81 4.51
CA GLY A 76 22.38 13.73 5.88
C GLY A 76 23.67 14.52 6.11
N LYS A 77 24.06 14.65 7.38
CA LYS A 77 25.32 15.35 7.73
C LYS A 77 26.57 14.55 7.32
N ASP A 78 26.41 13.25 7.16
CA ASP A 78 27.36 12.28 6.62
C ASP A 78 27.52 12.37 5.10
N GLY A 79 26.72 13.21 4.43
CA GLY A 79 26.72 13.32 2.97
C GLY A 79 25.92 12.20 2.28
N LEU A 80 25.27 11.32 3.03
CA LEU A 80 24.44 10.25 2.49
C LEU A 80 22.98 10.68 2.40
N LEU A 81 22.26 10.15 1.41
CA LEU A 81 20.84 10.41 1.27
C LEU A 81 20.07 9.74 2.42
N GLN A 82 19.15 10.47 3.05
CA GLN A 82 18.29 9.90 4.08
C GLN A 82 17.36 8.84 3.47
N PRO A 83 17.09 7.74 4.19
CA PRO A 83 16.25 6.66 3.68
C PRO A 83 14.81 7.12 3.47
N CYS A 84 14.19 6.61 2.40
CA CYS A 84 12.77 6.79 2.11
C CYS A 84 12.07 5.43 2.19
N GLU A 85 10.92 5.38 2.85
CA GLU A 85 10.16 4.14 3.01
C GLU A 85 8.90 4.18 2.13
N LEU A 86 8.78 3.20 1.25
CA LEU A 86 7.56 2.85 0.53
C LEU A 86 6.97 1.60 1.17
N ARG A 87 5.74 1.71 1.67
CA ARG A 87 4.97 0.57 2.19
C ARG A 87 3.86 0.23 1.22
N VAL A 88 3.77 -1.05 0.87
CA VAL A 88 2.72 -1.59 0.01
C VAL A 88 1.97 -2.67 0.78
N ASP A 89 0.67 -2.49 0.94
CA ASP A 89 -0.22 -3.42 1.62
C ASP A 89 -1.14 -4.08 0.57
N VAL A 90 -1.10 -5.41 0.46
CA VAL A 90 -2.00 -6.19 -0.39
C VAL A 90 -3.23 -6.57 0.42
N ILE A 91 -4.40 -6.12 -0.02
CA ILE A 91 -5.65 -6.29 0.72
C ILE A 91 -6.59 -7.18 -0.07
N GLN A 92 -6.96 -8.29 0.56
CA GLN A 92 -8.04 -9.13 0.10
C GLN A 92 -9.37 -8.63 0.67
N VAL A 93 -10.35 -8.41 -0.21
CA VAL A 93 -11.71 -8.08 0.17
C VAL A 93 -12.61 -9.28 -0.13
N SER A 94 -13.03 -9.96 0.92
CA SER A 94 -14.15 -10.90 0.85
C SER A 94 -15.43 -10.12 0.57
N LYS A 95 -16.31 -10.65 -0.28
CA LYS A 95 -17.64 -10.05 -0.44
C LYS A 95 -18.35 -10.13 0.91
N ILE A 96 -18.40 -9.02 1.65
CA ILE A 96 -19.53 -8.81 2.56
C ILE A 96 -20.69 -8.47 1.63
N VAL A 97 -21.36 -9.51 1.14
CA VAL A 97 -22.73 -9.37 0.67
C VAL A 97 -23.51 -8.98 1.91
N TRP A 98 -23.69 -7.68 2.14
CA TRP A 98 -24.86 -7.26 2.88
C TRP A 98 -26.02 -7.69 1.98
N ALA A 99 -26.56 -8.88 2.24
CA ALA A 99 -27.88 -9.21 1.76
C ALA A 99 -28.76 -8.10 2.35
N LYS A 100 -29.12 -7.12 1.51
CA LYS A 100 -30.18 -6.20 1.85
C LYS A 100 -31.42 -7.07 1.88
N GLU A 101 -31.72 -7.55 3.07
CA GLU A 101 -32.93 -8.26 3.43
C GLU A 101 -34.10 -7.42 2.94
N ARG A 102 -34.66 -7.82 1.80
CA ARG A 102 -35.96 -7.32 1.35
C ARG A 102 -36.97 -8.26 1.99
N ASP A 103 -37.61 -7.70 3.02
CA ASP A 103 -38.87 -8.12 3.65
C ASP A 103 -39.02 -9.58 4.07
N CYS A 104 -39.04 -9.82 5.38
CA CYS A 104 -40.27 -10.07 6.14
C CYS A 104 -39.96 -10.59 7.56
N GLY A 105 -40.47 -9.90 8.59
CA GLY A 105 -40.81 -10.51 9.87
C GLY A 105 -39.67 -10.85 10.84
N ILE A 106 -39.54 -10.01 11.88
CA ILE A 106 -39.18 -10.35 13.28
C ILE A 106 -38.39 -11.66 13.49
N SER A 107 -37.12 -11.57 13.85
CA SER A 107 -36.61 -12.09 15.14
C SER A 107 -35.11 -11.83 15.32
N SER A 108 -34.75 -11.63 16.59
CA SER A 108 -33.41 -11.42 17.12
C SER A 108 -32.38 -12.44 16.63
N GLY A 109 -31.22 -12.00 16.15
CA GLY A 109 -30.11 -12.88 15.79
C GLY A 109 -28.77 -12.15 15.80
N ARG A 110 -27.75 -12.78 16.37
CA ARG A 110 -26.47 -12.21 16.84
C ARG A 110 -25.64 -11.53 15.74
N ARG A 111 -24.93 -10.45 16.11
CA ARG A 111 -23.86 -9.83 15.30
C ARG A 111 -22.73 -10.83 15.01
N PRO A 112 -22.25 -10.99 13.76
CA PRO A 112 -21.02 -11.73 13.49
C PRO A 112 -19.81 -10.91 13.97
N LYS A 113 -18.89 -11.55 14.69
CA LYS A 113 -17.66 -10.92 15.16
C LYS A 113 -16.67 -10.72 14.00
N ARG A 114 -16.07 -9.53 13.98
CA ARG A 114 -15.00 -9.06 13.12
C ARG A 114 -13.73 -9.89 13.38
N GLY A 115 -13.50 -10.93 12.59
CA GLY A 115 -12.25 -11.69 12.49
C GLY A 115 -12.14 -12.18 11.05
N ASP A 116 -10.92 -12.32 10.55
CA ASP A 116 -10.54 -12.74 9.18
C ASP A 116 -10.24 -11.57 8.23
N LEU A 117 -9.30 -10.72 8.65
CA LEU A 117 -8.45 -9.96 7.74
C LEU A 117 -7.09 -10.67 7.72
N ILE A 118 -6.84 -11.50 6.70
CA ILE A 118 -5.54 -12.14 6.50
C ILE A 118 -4.66 -11.10 5.78
N ASP A 119 -3.98 -10.27 6.57
CA ASP A 119 -2.99 -9.32 6.06
C ASP A 119 -1.71 -10.06 5.67
N HIS A 120 -1.51 -10.30 4.38
CA HIS A 120 -0.20 -10.66 3.86
C HIS A 120 0.64 -9.39 3.70
N GLN A 121 1.46 -9.08 4.72
CA GLN A 121 2.48 -8.03 4.61
C GLN A 121 3.63 -8.55 3.74
N ALA A 122 3.78 -8.00 2.53
CA ALA A 122 5.00 -8.11 1.75
C ALA A 122 5.78 -6.80 1.95
N THR A 123 6.79 -6.82 2.82
CA THR A 123 7.72 -5.70 3.00
C THR A 123 8.89 -5.88 2.05
N THR A 124 8.89 -5.14 0.93
CA THR A 124 10.07 -5.06 0.07
C THR A 124 10.98 -3.94 0.58
N PHE A 125 12.12 -4.30 1.15
CA PHE A 125 13.21 -3.37 1.40
C PHE A 125 13.91 -3.09 0.06
N VAL A 126 14.03 -1.80 -0.30
CA VAL A 126 14.94 -1.40 -1.38
C VAL A 126 16.32 -1.29 -0.75
N ASP A 127 17.11 -2.36 -0.87
CA ASP A 127 18.53 -2.33 -0.53
C ASP A 127 19.30 -1.74 -1.72
N SER A 128 19.91 -0.58 -1.49
CA SER A 128 20.76 0.08 -2.47
C SER A 128 22.14 -0.56 -2.43
N ALA A 129 22.30 -1.69 -3.12
CA ALA A 129 23.62 -2.29 -3.38
C ALA A 129 24.20 -1.75 -4.70
N LEU A 130 25.31 -1.00 -4.56
CA LEU A 130 26.37 -0.65 -5.51
C LEU A 130 26.06 -0.63 -7.03
N ARG A 131 26.25 0.55 -7.63
CA ARG A 131 27.35 0.81 -8.57
C ARG A 131 27.62 2.31 -8.72
#